data_AF-A0A225CLX2-F1
#
_entry.id   AF-A0A225CLX2-F1
#
_cell.length_a   1.000
_cell.length_b   1.000
_cell.length_c   1.000
_cell.angle_alpha   90.00
_cell.angle_beta   90.00
_cell.angle_gamma   90.00
#
_symmetry.space_group_name_H-M   'P 1'
#
loop_
_entity.id
_entity.type
_entity.pdbx_description
1 polymer ?
#
loop_
_entity_poly.entity_id
_entity_poly.type
_entity_poly.pdbx_seq_one_letter_code
_entity_poly.pdbx_strand_id
1 'polypeptide(L)'
;MRAGVARGVARRVPAARSSAVRGAGAVALAAALALGAAGCANVTVHDDGSPSGAAADPLASPGAAGAAGTTGDGAAVGTSSPGATDDGAAAEPEPTADAAAQASALAAADEVMRTYAQPGIAEAEWERQMTPLLSQQGAVAFVPTIPSRLTAHAVTGTGTVMPAPTAYALIVRVPTDDGDYDVALVRSSTTAPWLADEIQAVRDK
;
A
#
# COMPACT_ATOMS: atom_id res chain seq x y z
N MET A 1 35.92 56.28 -23.24
CA MET A 1 34.79 56.34 -24.21
C MET A 1 33.75 55.34 -23.70
N ARG A 2 32.80 55.72 -22.84
CA ARG A 2 31.47 56.34 -23.08
C ARG A 2 30.52 55.50 -23.95
N ALA A 3 29.35 55.23 -23.35
CA ALA A 3 28.04 54.83 -23.87
C ALA A 3 27.88 53.35 -24.31
N GLY A 4 26.78 52.66 -24.02
CA GLY A 4 25.49 53.13 -23.52
C GLY A 4 24.61 52.01 -22.96
N VAL A 5 23.77 52.42 -22.02
CA VAL A 5 22.65 51.71 -21.40
C VAL A 5 21.58 51.41 -22.45
N ALA A 6 21.02 50.20 -22.43
CA ALA A 6 19.68 49.94 -22.94
C ALA A 6 18.93 49.02 -21.98
N ARG A 7 18.10 49.65 -21.15
CA ARG A 7 17.07 49.01 -20.31
C ARG A 7 16.02 48.36 -21.23
N GLY A 8 15.92 47.04 -21.18
CA GLY A 8 14.86 46.26 -21.82
C GLY A 8 13.64 46.13 -20.92
N VAL A 9 12.58 46.81 -21.33
CA VAL A 9 11.22 46.94 -20.80
C VAL A 9 10.62 45.65 -20.22
N ALA A 10 10.10 45.77 -19.00
CA ALA A 10 9.19 44.83 -18.37
C ALA A 10 7.88 44.70 -19.19
N ARG A 11 7.53 43.48 -19.61
CA ARG A 11 6.15 43.15 -19.96
C ARG A 11 5.56 42.30 -18.84
N ARG A 12 4.81 42.97 -17.97
CA ARG A 12 3.84 42.35 -17.07
C ARG A 12 2.74 41.75 -17.95
N VAL A 13 2.60 40.42 -17.93
CA VAL A 13 1.42 39.75 -18.47
C VAL A 13 0.30 39.89 -17.43
N PRO A 14 -0.89 40.40 -17.79
CA PRO A 14 -1.99 40.58 -16.87
C PRO A 14 -2.62 39.24 -16.45
N ALA A 15 -3.04 39.19 -15.20
CA ALA A 15 -3.88 38.17 -14.60
C ALA A 15 -5.21 38.01 -15.37
N ALA A 16 -5.48 36.80 -15.86
CA ALA A 16 -6.83 36.40 -16.22
C ALA A 16 -7.52 35.84 -14.97
N ARG A 17 -8.22 36.73 -14.26
CA ARG A 17 -9.28 36.36 -13.33
C ARG A 17 -10.48 35.94 -14.17
N SER A 18 -10.73 34.64 -14.28
CA SER A 18 -12.02 34.16 -14.77
C SER A 18 -12.91 33.85 -13.58
N SER A 19 -13.83 34.79 -13.36
CA SER A 19 -14.90 34.72 -12.38
C SER A 19 -15.84 33.54 -12.63
N ALA A 20 -16.41 33.08 -11.52
CA ALA A 20 -17.42 32.06 -11.37
C ALA A 20 -18.56 32.07 -12.40
N VAL A 21 -19.04 30.87 -12.76
CA VAL A 21 -20.45 30.66 -13.04
C VAL A 21 -21.00 29.65 -12.03
N ARG A 22 -21.99 30.13 -11.27
CA ARG A 22 -22.89 29.33 -10.45
C ARG A 22 -23.71 28.44 -11.38
N GLY A 23 -23.62 27.13 -11.20
CA GLY A 23 -24.56 26.17 -11.74
C GLY A 23 -25.17 25.38 -10.60
N ALA A 24 -26.25 25.91 -10.02
CA ALA A 24 -27.15 25.13 -9.17
C ALA A 24 -27.88 24.12 -10.07
N GLY A 25 -27.59 22.84 -9.89
CA GLY A 25 -28.24 21.74 -10.61
C GLY A 25 -28.47 20.58 -9.66
N ALA A 26 -29.47 20.73 -8.79
CA ALA A 26 -30.00 19.62 -8.00
C ALA A 26 -30.79 18.70 -8.95
N VAL A 27 -30.26 17.50 -9.21
CA VAL A 27 -31.04 16.40 -9.78
C VAL A 27 -31.07 15.30 -8.73
N ALA A 28 -32.12 15.35 -7.91
CA ALA A 28 -32.51 14.23 -7.08
C ALA A 28 -33.09 13.15 -8.00
N LEU A 29 -32.42 12.01 -8.11
CA LEU A 29 -33.00 10.81 -8.70
C LEU A 29 -33.10 9.76 -7.60
N ALA A 30 -34.27 9.73 -6.98
CA ALA A 30 -34.69 8.67 -6.09
C ALA A 30 -34.97 7.42 -6.93
N ALA A 31 -34.26 6.33 -6.66
CA ALA A 31 -34.63 5.00 -7.11
C ALA A 31 -34.79 4.11 -5.87
N ALA A 32 -36.03 4.03 -5.40
CA ALA A 32 -36.45 3.04 -4.42
C ALA A 32 -36.59 1.68 -5.14
N LEU A 33 -35.78 0.71 -4.75
CA LEU A 33 -35.98 -0.70 -5.07
C LEU A 33 -36.10 -1.46 -3.75
N ALA A 34 -37.35 -1.68 -3.36
CA ALA A 34 -37.73 -2.66 -2.35
C ALA A 34 -38.31 -3.88 -3.07
N LEU A 35 -37.71 -5.06 -2.89
CA LEU A 35 -38.39 -6.35 -2.74
C LEU A 35 -37.38 -7.51 -2.57
N GLY A 36 -37.60 -8.37 -1.59
CA GLY A 36 -37.06 -9.73 -1.57
C GLY A 36 -36.71 -10.29 -0.19
N ALA A 37 -37.69 -10.88 0.49
CA ALA A 37 -37.50 -11.71 1.68
C ALA A 37 -37.15 -13.18 1.32
N ALA A 38 -36.68 -13.92 2.34
CA ALA A 38 -36.23 -15.33 2.39
C ALA A 38 -34.71 -15.49 2.18
N GLY A 39 -33.90 -16.00 3.10
CA GLY A 39 -34.11 -16.74 4.34
C GLY A 39 -32.91 -17.68 4.50
N CYS A 40 -32.38 -17.84 5.73
CA CYS A 40 -31.96 -19.10 6.36
C CYS A 40 -30.82 -18.94 7.40
N ALA A 41 -31.13 -19.46 8.59
CA ALA A 41 -30.26 -20.08 9.59
C ALA A 41 -29.27 -19.21 10.37
N ASN A 42 -29.78 -18.77 11.53
CA ASN A 42 -29.03 -18.23 12.64
C ASN A 42 -28.15 -19.34 13.23
N VAL A 43 -26.87 -19.03 13.43
CA VAL A 43 -25.88 -19.90 14.06
C VAL A 43 -26.28 -20.16 15.53
N THR A 44 -26.26 -21.41 15.95
CA THR A 44 -26.41 -21.79 17.36
C THR A 44 -25.14 -21.44 18.11
N VAL A 45 -25.27 -20.58 19.11
CA VAL A 45 -24.27 -20.32 20.14
C VAL A 45 -24.13 -21.59 20.99
N HIS A 46 -22.91 -22.11 21.12
CA HIS A 46 -22.58 -23.05 22.18
C HIS A 46 -21.89 -22.24 23.29
N ASP A 47 -22.67 -21.89 24.30
CA ASP A 47 -22.17 -21.54 25.63
C ASP A 47 -22.25 -22.85 26.43
N ASP A 48 -21.09 -23.39 26.81
CA ASP A 48 -21.02 -24.29 27.95
C ASP A 48 -19.68 -24.07 28.65
N GLY A 49 -19.78 -23.62 29.90
CA GLY A 49 -19.05 -24.27 30.97
C GLY A 49 -17.55 -24.04 31.03
N SER A 50 -17.16 -23.00 31.79
CA SER A 50 -15.90 -23.01 32.53
C SER A 50 -15.77 -24.29 33.36
N PRO A 51 -14.58 -24.91 33.41
CA PRO A 51 -14.05 -25.18 34.74
C PRO A 51 -12.61 -24.69 34.93
N SER A 52 -12.42 -24.05 36.08
CA SER A 52 -11.14 -23.85 36.76
C SER A 52 -10.47 -25.20 37.05
N GLY A 53 -9.16 -25.31 36.80
CA GLY A 53 -8.37 -26.39 37.39
C GLY A 53 -7.06 -26.75 36.69
N ALA A 54 -5.96 -26.33 37.31
CA ALA A 54 -4.69 -27.05 37.47
C ALA A 54 -3.73 -27.22 36.27
N ALA A 55 -2.47 -26.96 36.61
CA ALA A 55 -1.26 -27.13 35.82
C ALA A 55 -0.96 -28.59 35.44
N ALA A 56 -0.30 -28.78 34.29
CA ALA A 56 0.87 -29.66 34.10
C ALA A 56 1.30 -29.68 32.61
N ASP A 57 2.61 -29.63 32.36
CA ASP A 57 3.32 -29.95 31.11
C ASP A 57 2.81 -31.22 30.40
N PRO A 58 3.06 -31.35 29.09
CA PRO A 58 3.97 -32.43 28.72
C PRO A 58 4.98 -32.10 27.61
N LEU A 59 6.25 -32.36 27.95
CA LEU A 59 7.21 -32.98 27.04
C LEU A 59 6.68 -34.36 26.60
N ALA A 60 6.52 -34.60 25.29
CA ALA A 60 6.54 -35.94 24.72
C ALA A 60 6.81 -35.90 23.21
N SER A 61 8.06 -36.22 22.82
CA SER A 61 8.40 -36.71 21.49
C SER A 61 7.79 -38.10 21.27
N PRO A 62 7.22 -38.40 20.09
CA PRO A 62 7.13 -39.77 19.62
C PRO A 62 8.36 -40.12 18.78
N GLY A 63 9.11 -41.11 19.25
CA GLY A 63 10.13 -41.79 18.47
C GLY A 63 9.49 -42.70 17.43
N ALA A 64 10.01 -42.68 16.20
CA ALA A 64 9.73 -43.68 15.19
C ALA A 64 10.89 -44.70 15.16
N ALA A 65 10.60 -45.91 15.64
CA ALA A 65 11.45 -47.07 15.49
C ALA A 65 11.55 -47.50 14.02
N GLY A 66 12.73 -47.99 13.64
CA GLY A 66 13.06 -48.35 12.27
C GLY A 66 12.39 -49.62 11.75
N ALA A 67 12.48 -49.77 10.43
CA ALA A 67 12.38 -51.06 9.75
C ALA A 67 13.55 -51.15 8.76
N ALA A 68 14.42 -52.13 8.98
CA ALA A 68 15.44 -52.55 8.05
C ALA A 68 14.87 -53.61 7.08
N GLY A 69 15.42 -53.63 5.87
CA GLY A 69 15.22 -54.65 4.84
C GLY A 69 14.87 -54.00 3.50
N THR A 70 15.48 -54.32 2.37
CA THR A 70 16.37 -55.42 1.99
C THR A 70 17.16 -55.00 0.74
N THR A 71 18.41 -55.43 0.65
CA THR A 71 19.25 -55.38 -0.55
C THR A 71 18.56 -56.04 -1.74
N GLY A 72 18.54 -55.34 -2.89
CA GLY A 72 18.19 -55.87 -4.19
C GLY A 72 19.06 -55.21 -5.26
N ASP A 73 20.15 -55.89 -5.59
CA ASP A 73 21.04 -55.59 -6.72
C ASP A 73 20.29 -55.85 -8.04
N GLY A 74 20.42 -54.95 -9.02
CA GLY A 74 19.71 -55.05 -10.29
C GLY A 74 20.14 -53.96 -11.27
N ALA A 75 21.26 -54.20 -11.94
CA ALA A 75 21.84 -53.37 -12.98
C ALA A 75 20.87 -53.05 -14.14
N ALA A 76 20.81 -51.78 -14.52
CA ALA A 76 20.71 -51.36 -15.92
C ALA A 76 21.21 -49.91 -16.03
N VAL A 77 22.49 -49.76 -16.40
CA VAL A 77 23.07 -48.49 -16.83
C VAL A 77 22.46 -48.14 -18.19
N GLY A 78 21.28 -47.52 -18.16
CA GLY A 78 20.81 -46.74 -19.29
C GLY A 78 21.50 -45.39 -19.22
N THR A 79 22.62 -45.23 -19.95
CA THR A 79 23.15 -43.90 -20.27
C THR A 79 22.15 -43.20 -21.17
N SER A 80 21.12 -42.60 -20.57
CA SER A 80 20.44 -41.47 -21.16
C SER A 80 21.44 -40.32 -21.04
N SER A 81 22.16 -40.03 -22.13
CA SER A 81 22.76 -38.70 -22.24
C SER A 81 21.64 -37.70 -21.99
N PRO A 82 21.74 -36.80 -21.00
CA PRO A 82 20.80 -35.69 -20.91
C PRO A 82 20.94 -34.95 -22.23
N GLY A 83 19.92 -35.07 -23.09
CA GLY A 83 19.83 -34.26 -24.29
C GLY A 83 20.00 -32.82 -23.85
N ALA A 84 20.89 -32.09 -24.53
CA ALA A 84 21.00 -30.67 -24.34
C ALA A 84 19.60 -30.07 -24.48
N THR A 85 19.01 -29.67 -23.36
CA THR A 85 17.82 -28.83 -23.40
C THR A 85 18.28 -27.57 -24.11
N ASP A 86 17.71 -27.31 -25.27
CA ASP A 86 17.79 -26.00 -25.90
C ASP A 86 17.06 -25.05 -24.95
N ASP A 87 17.79 -24.50 -23.99
CA ASP A 87 17.28 -23.49 -23.07
C ASP A 87 17.22 -22.15 -23.81
N GLY A 88 16.50 -22.11 -24.94
CA GLY A 88 16.18 -20.92 -25.72
C GLY A 88 15.18 -20.00 -25.02
N ALA A 89 14.82 -20.30 -23.77
CA ALA A 89 14.07 -19.40 -22.91
C ALA A 89 15.00 -18.27 -22.46
N ALA A 90 14.90 -17.12 -23.15
CA ALA A 90 15.46 -15.88 -22.64
C ALA A 90 14.93 -15.67 -21.21
N ALA A 91 15.84 -15.47 -20.25
CA ALA A 91 15.46 -15.14 -18.88
C ALA A 91 14.55 -13.90 -18.90
N GLU A 92 13.43 -13.96 -18.18
CA GLU A 92 12.63 -12.75 -17.96
C GLU A 92 13.50 -11.69 -17.29
N PRO A 93 13.40 -10.42 -17.71
CA PRO A 93 14.17 -9.36 -17.10
C PRO A 93 13.80 -9.23 -15.63
N GLU A 94 14.81 -9.10 -14.77
CA GLU A 94 14.61 -8.86 -13.35
C GLU A 94 13.73 -7.62 -13.12
N PRO A 95 12.72 -7.69 -12.23
CA PRO A 95 11.82 -6.59 -11.99
C PRO A 95 12.60 -5.43 -11.35
N THR A 96 12.41 -4.21 -11.88
CA THR A 96 13.03 -2.99 -11.35
C THR A 96 11.98 -1.93 -11.02
N ALA A 97 12.35 -0.96 -10.18
CA ALA A 97 11.54 0.25 -9.96
C ALA A 97 11.76 1.23 -11.11
N ASP A 98 11.25 0.90 -12.30
CA ASP A 98 11.33 1.76 -13.47
C ASP A 98 10.51 3.05 -13.30
N ALA A 99 10.57 3.94 -14.30
CA ALA A 99 9.88 5.23 -14.26
C ALA A 99 8.35 5.09 -14.11
N ALA A 100 7.74 4.03 -14.65
CA ALA A 100 6.31 3.79 -14.54
C ALA A 100 5.93 3.31 -13.13
N ALA A 101 6.72 2.40 -12.56
CA ALA A 101 6.59 1.96 -11.18
C ALA A 101 6.74 3.15 -10.21
N GLN A 102 7.73 4.02 -10.43
CA GLN A 102 7.93 5.23 -9.62
C GLN A 102 6.77 6.23 -9.76
N ALA A 103 6.28 6.47 -10.98
CA ALA A 103 5.15 7.36 -11.22
C ALA A 103 3.85 6.86 -10.55
N SER A 104 3.57 5.56 -10.62
CA SER A 104 2.41 4.97 -9.93
C SER A 104 2.54 5.02 -8.41
N ALA A 105 3.76 4.88 -7.88
CA ALA A 105 3.99 5.01 -6.45
C ALA A 105 3.86 6.45 -5.95
N LEU A 106 4.30 7.44 -6.73
CA LEU A 106 4.07 8.86 -6.44
C LEU A 106 2.57 9.18 -6.35
N ALA A 107 1.77 8.64 -7.27
CA ALA A 107 0.31 8.81 -7.23
C ALA A 107 -0.31 8.15 -6.00
N ALA A 108 0.14 6.94 -5.63
CA ALA A 108 -0.34 6.25 -4.44
C ALA A 108 0.03 6.99 -3.14
N ALA A 109 1.26 7.47 -3.01
CA ALA A 109 1.68 8.27 -1.84
C ALA A 109 0.88 9.57 -1.70
N ASP A 110 0.56 10.21 -2.82
CA ASP A 110 -0.22 11.44 -2.88
C ASP A 110 -1.69 11.19 -2.45
N GLU A 111 -2.29 10.07 -2.87
CA GLU A 111 -3.62 9.63 -2.40
C GLU A 111 -3.63 9.30 -0.91
N VAL A 112 -2.64 8.52 -0.45
CA VAL A 112 -2.44 8.17 0.96
C VAL A 112 -2.36 9.44 1.81
N MET A 113 -1.49 10.39 1.46
CA MET A 113 -1.29 11.58 2.28
C MET A 113 -2.46 12.54 2.29
N ARG A 114 -3.22 12.66 1.19
CA ARG A 114 -4.47 13.46 1.20
C ARG A 114 -5.57 12.83 2.03
N THR A 115 -5.55 11.51 2.18
CA THR A 115 -6.50 10.79 3.05
C THR A 115 -6.05 10.87 4.51
N TYR A 116 -4.75 10.71 4.76
CA TYR A 116 -4.13 10.84 6.08
C TYR A 116 -4.35 12.23 6.68
N ALA A 117 -4.08 13.31 5.91
CA ALA A 117 -4.13 14.71 6.36
C ALA A 117 -5.56 15.28 6.47
N GLN A 118 -6.51 14.55 7.07
CA GLN A 118 -7.90 14.98 7.29
C GLN A 118 -8.28 14.99 8.78
N PRO A 119 -7.71 15.87 9.61
CA PRO A 119 -8.01 15.89 11.05
C PRO A 119 -9.44 16.35 11.39
N GLY A 120 -10.17 16.91 10.41
CA GLY A 120 -11.52 17.44 10.60
C GLY A 120 -12.67 16.43 10.44
N ILE A 121 -12.39 15.19 10.05
CA ILE A 121 -13.42 14.15 9.84
C ILE A 121 -13.50 13.19 11.04
N ALA A 122 -14.61 12.45 11.12
CA ALA A 122 -14.80 11.43 12.15
C ALA A 122 -13.83 10.25 11.99
N GLU A 123 -13.40 9.65 13.10
CA GLU A 123 -12.43 8.54 13.11
C GLU A 123 -12.87 7.36 12.23
N ALA A 124 -14.11 6.89 12.39
CA ALA A 124 -14.64 5.80 11.58
C ALA A 124 -14.75 6.13 10.08
N GLU A 125 -14.93 7.41 9.74
CA GLU A 125 -14.93 7.86 8.34
C GLU A 125 -13.50 7.83 7.78
N TRP A 126 -12.54 8.35 8.55
CA TRP A 126 -11.13 8.36 8.19
C TRP A 126 -10.58 6.95 8.03
N GLU A 127 -10.88 6.05 8.98
CA GLU A 127 -10.47 4.65 8.93
C GLU A 127 -11.02 3.95 7.68
N ARG A 128 -12.29 4.18 7.34
CA ARG A 128 -12.91 3.61 6.13
C ARG A 128 -12.21 4.07 4.85
N GLN A 129 -11.75 5.32 4.80
CA GLN A 129 -11.03 5.86 3.65
C GLN A 129 -9.57 5.38 3.60
N MET A 130 -8.90 5.27 4.76
CA MET A 130 -7.50 4.83 4.84
C MET A 130 -7.33 3.34 4.58
N THR A 131 -8.19 2.48 5.14
CA THR A 131 -8.09 1.01 5.08
C THR A 131 -7.75 0.45 3.69
N PRO A 132 -8.42 0.84 2.58
CA PRO A 132 -8.08 0.31 1.25
C PRO A 132 -6.71 0.73 0.72
N LEU A 133 -6.07 1.75 1.31
CA LEU A 133 -4.77 2.28 0.92
C LEU A 133 -3.61 1.67 1.73
N LEU A 134 -3.91 0.83 2.71
CA LEU A 134 -2.93 0.28 3.64
C LEU A 134 -2.54 -1.15 3.26
N SER A 135 -1.27 -1.49 3.51
CA SER A 135 -0.83 -2.88 3.54
C SER A 135 -1.48 -3.59 4.74
N GLN A 136 -1.39 -4.92 4.82
CA GLN A 136 -1.84 -5.63 6.02
C GLN A 136 -1.10 -5.12 7.29
N GLN A 137 0.20 -4.88 7.17
CA GLN A 137 1.02 -4.36 8.26
C GLN A 137 0.67 -2.90 8.56
N GLY A 138 0.46 -2.08 7.52
CA GLY A 138 -0.02 -0.70 7.67
C GLY A 138 -1.35 -0.65 8.42
N ALA A 139 -2.32 -1.50 8.08
CA ALA A 139 -3.61 -1.54 8.76
C ALA A 139 -3.45 -1.74 10.27
N VAL A 140 -2.52 -2.59 10.71
CA VAL A 140 -2.19 -2.77 12.14
C VAL A 140 -1.52 -1.53 12.74
N ALA A 141 -0.58 -0.94 12.01
CA ALA A 141 0.16 0.24 12.46
C ALA A 141 -0.72 1.49 12.63
N PHE A 142 -1.80 1.62 11.83
CA PHE A 142 -2.68 2.79 11.85
C PHE A 142 -3.89 2.69 12.79
N VAL A 143 -4.21 1.50 13.35
CA VAL A 143 -5.28 1.35 14.37
C VAL A 143 -5.22 2.39 15.50
N PRO A 144 -4.07 2.73 16.12
CA PRO A 144 -4.03 3.71 17.20
C PRO A 144 -4.13 5.17 16.74
N THR A 145 -4.28 5.45 15.44
CA THR A 145 -4.31 6.81 14.91
C THR A 145 -5.63 7.49 15.25
N ILE A 146 -5.53 8.67 15.86
CA ILE A 146 -6.68 9.53 16.14
C ILE A 146 -6.59 10.73 15.18
N PRO A 147 -7.44 10.82 14.14
CA PRO A 147 -7.29 11.81 13.08
C PRO A 147 -7.29 13.26 13.59
N SER A 148 -8.10 13.56 14.60
CA SER A 148 -8.17 14.90 15.21
C SER A 148 -6.88 15.36 15.90
N ARG A 149 -5.90 14.47 16.08
CA ARG A 149 -4.57 14.77 16.62
C ARG A 149 -3.50 14.96 15.54
N LEU A 150 -3.84 14.72 14.27
CA LEU A 150 -2.92 14.95 13.17
C LEU A 150 -2.71 16.46 12.98
N THR A 151 -1.46 16.82 12.71
CA THR A 151 -1.01 18.21 12.52
C THR A 151 -0.98 18.61 11.05
N ALA A 152 -0.80 17.66 10.13
CA ALA A 152 -0.95 17.89 8.70
C ALA A 152 -2.43 18.00 8.31
N HIS A 153 -2.75 19.02 7.51
CA HIS A 153 -4.10 19.27 6.98
C HIS A 153 -4.17 19.22 5.45
N ALA A 154 -3.03 19.33 4.75
CA ALA A 154 -2.98 19.33 3.30
C ALA A 154 -1.61 18.92 2.74
N VAL A 155 -1.62 18.25 1.59
CA VAL A 155 -0.42 18.09 0.74
C VAL A 155 -0.16 19.41 0.00
N THR A 156 1.08 19.91 0.08
CA THR A 156 1.45 21.25 -0.43
C THR A 156 2.28 21.21 -1.72
N GLY A 157 2.70 20.03 -2.16
CA GLY A 157 3.53 19.87 -3.36
C GLY A 157 3.60 18.42 -3.85
N THR A 158 4.37 18.21 -4.90
CA THR A 158 4.58 16.87 -5.47
C THR A 158 5.59 16.08 -4.64
N GLY A 159 5.29 14.80 -4.40
CA GLY A 159 6.22 13.91 -3.71
C GLY A 159 7.49 13.62 -4.52
N THR A 160 8.54 13.19 -3.82
CA THR A 160 9.81 12.77 -4.42
C THR A 160 10.15 11.35 -3.97
N VAL A 161 10.51 10.47 -4.91
CA VAL A 161 10.97 9.12 -4.58
C VAL A 161 12.35 9.21 -3.92
N MET A 162 12.50 8.57 -2.76
CA MET A 162 13.78 8.51 -2.04
C MET A 162 14.75 7.51 -2.71
N PRO A 163 16.07 7.65 -2.46
CA PRO A 163 17.06 6.75 -3.05
C PRO A 163 16.83 5.26 -2.74
N ALA A 164 17.38 4.39 -3.60
CA ALA A 164 17.30 2.94 -3.52
C ALA A 164 15.87 2.33 -3.58
N PRO A 165 15.01 2.74 -4.55
CA PRO A 165 13.73 2.07 -4.75
C PRO A 165 13.94 0.65 -5.30
N THR A 166 13.07 -0.27 -4.89
CA THR A 166 13.02 -1.65 -5.41
C THR A 166 11.71 -1.86 -6.15
N ALA A 167 11.64 -2.93 -6.94
CA ALA A 167 10.40 -3.26 -7.66
C ALA A 167 9.20 -3.54 -6.75
N TYR A 168 9.39 -3.74 -5.45
CA TYR A 168 8.32 -4.13 -4.52
C TYR A 168 8.17 -3.18 -3.33
N ALA A 169 9.15 -2.31 -3.09
CA ALA A 169 9.15 -1.37 -1.98
C ALA A 169 9.91 -0.09 -2.34
N LEU A 170 9.37 1.05 -1.95
CA LEU A 170 10.04 2.36 -2.03
C LEU A 170 9.48 3.34 -1.00
N ILE A 171 10.18 4.45 -0.81
CA ILE A 171 9.74 5.55 0.05
C ILE A 171 9.49 6.78 -0.81
N VAL A 172 8.36 7.44 -0.61
CA VAL A 172 8.06 8.76 -1.20
C VAL A 172 8.06 9.80 -0.09
N ARG A 173 8.84 10.86 -0.26
CA ARG A 173 8.73 12.06 0.57
C ARG A 173 7.65 12.97 0.03
N VAL A 174 6.63 13.26 0.83
CA VAL A 174 5.48 14.10 0.47
C VAL A 174 5.50 15.38 1.32
N PRO A 175 5.56 16.57 0.70
CA PRO A 175 5.48 17.83 1.43
C PRO A 175 4.02 18.11 1.85
N THR A 176 3.85 18.49 3.11
CA THR A 176 2.57 18.92 3.69
C THR A 176 2.66 20.34 4.25
N ASP A 177 1.57 20.85 4.82
CA ASP A 177 1.55 22.13 5.52
C ASP A 177 2.20 22.10 6.91
N ASP A 178 2.48 20.90 7.46
CA ASP A 178 3.19 20.67 8.72
C ASP A 178 4.62 20.13 8.52
N GLY A 179 5.15 20.20 7.28
CA GLY A 179 6.47 19.69 6.92
C GLY A 179 6.39 18.42 6.07
N ASP A 180 7.53 17.76 5.90
CA ASP A 180 7.65 16.59 5.04
C ASP A 180 7.27 15.31 5.77
N TYR A 181 6.65 14.39 5.03
CA TYR A 181 6.35 13.03 5.50
C TYR A 181 6.97 12.00 4.57
N ASP A 182 7.57 10.96 5.13
CA ASP A 182 7.96 9.76 4.39
C ASP A 182 6.83 8.74 4.40
N VAL A 183 6.43 8.31 3.21
CA VAL A 183 5.45 7.25 2.98
C VAL A 183 6.17 6.03 2.45
N ALA A 184 6.26 4.98 3.27
CA ALA A 184 6.77 3.69 2.85
C ALA A 184 5.67 2.92 2.11
N LEU A 185 5.92 2.56 0.86
CA LEU A 185 4.98 1.86 0.00
C LEU A 185 5.50 0.46 -0.33
N VAL A 186 4.59 -0.51 -0.32
CA VAL A 186 4.84 -1.92 -0.70
C VAL A 186 3.82 -2.41 -1.72
N ARG A 187 4.21 -3.39 -2.54
CA ARG A 187 3.29 -4.13 -3.44
C ARG A 187 3.69 -5.59 -3.57
N SER A 188 2.73 -6.47 -3.81
CA SER A 188 2.96 -7.93 -3.87
C SER A 188 3.41 -8.44 -5.24
N SER A 189 3.19 -7.67 -6.31
CA SER A 189 3.62 -7.97 -7.67
C SER A 189 3.86 -6.68 -8.45
N THR A 190 4.45 -6.77 -9.65
CA THR A 190 4.69 -5.58 -10.50
C THR A 190 3.41 -4.94 -11.03
N THR A 191 2.28 -5.64 -10.96
CA THR A 191 0.95 -5.18 -11.40
C THR A 191 0.00 -4.89 -10.24
N ALA A 192 0.37 -5.26 -9.01
CA ALA A 192 -0.40 -4.95 -7.81
C ALA A 192 -0.35 -3.45 -7.48
N PRO A 193 -1.40 -2.91 -6.84
CA PRO A 193 -1.36 -1.53 -6.34
C PRO A 193 -0.28 -1.35 -5.29
N TRP A 194 0.25 -0.13 -5.19
CA TRP A 194 1.08 0.30 -4.07
C TRP A 194 0.19 0.57 -2.86
N LEU A 195 0.58 0.01 -1.71
CA LEU A 195 -0.11 0.18 -0.44
C LEU A 195 0.86 0.76 0.59
N ALA A 196 0.37 1.65 1.44
CA ALA A 196 1.16 2.24 2.51
C ALA A 196 1.39 1.25 3.64
N ASP A 197 2.66 1.06 3.97
CA ASP A 197 3.10 0.25 5.09
C ASP A 197 3.33 1.12 6.33
N GLU A 198 3.86 2.33 6.11
CA GLU A 198 4.18 3.29 7.18
C GLU A 198 4.10 4.73 6.67
N ILE A 199 3.75 5.67 7.55
CA ILE A 199 3.81 7.12 7.32
C ILE A 199 4.54 7.75 8.52
N GLN A 200 5.65 8.44 8.26
CA GLN A 200 6.47 9.07 9.30
C GLN A 200 6.68 10.55 9.01
N ALA A 201 6.47 11.42 10.00
CA ALA A 201 6.90 12.81 9.91
C ALA A 201 8.43 12.88 9.90
N VAL A 202 8.98 13.62 8.95
CA VAL A 202 10.42 13.86 8.86
C VAL A 202 10.80 14.87 9.93
N ARG A 203 11.54 14.44 10.96
CA ARG A 203 12.13 15.38 11.92
C ARG A 203 13.49 15.82 11.41
N ASP A 204 13.62 17.10 11.07
CA ASP A 204 14.93 17.73 10.97
C ASP A 204 15.63 17.63 12.34
N LYS A 205 16.88 17.15 12.35
CA LYS A 205 17.71 17.05 13.55
C LYS A 205 18.46 18.36 13.82
#